data_AF-A0A1H4RBB1-F1
#
_entry.id   AF-A0A1H4RBB1-F1
#
_cell.length_a   1.000
_cell.length_b   1.000
_cell.length_c   1.000
_cell.angle_alpha   90.00
_cell.angle_beta   90.00
_cell.angle_gamma   90.00
#
_symmetry.space_group_name_H-M   'P 1'
#
loop_
_entity.id
_entity.type
_entity.pdbx_description
1 polymer ?
#
loop_
_entity_poly.entity_id
_entity_poly.type
_entity_poly.pdbx_seq_one_letter_code
_entity_poly.pdbx_strand_id
1 'polypeptide(L)'
;MKLDTITKEHILKAANEIDHVGIDKNSLNNKYWVVVEKKEYPFKYLLNYAYKLANNTDENLNFKSTEHYRNYVKSMGFEIKFYPQNINFLKKHEIEHYKEIAGKKYRKANDKDVRYSQLIAPNVKKLNFLAENTVIENFYAKPDNHWQWSGTFKTYLWIRIYREGDSEKVYFVLGINRHGNLYLDLNCQRSNHSGGKTKALSEETIDLFDNYLKEADYYGMEIKFDDIENYSWEGLIQRTQNYIYKYASLYDKLELLTKTGIVPEQIATLTESDIPEKTKSYVKEKGSFKGKKIDWSKKQLTSSKLGLLGEELVISAEKEKLEKLGFYEEMEKVEKKLDGEGYDILSFDENKNELYIEVKTTKGSKDEPFYISANEKAFCEVNKSNYRIYRLYNYNYHRKSANYYIIQGTDLSKFDVTPINFEVSKK
;
A
#
# COMPACT_ATOMS: atom_id res chain seq x y z
N MET A 1 -26.27 8.08 39.68
CA MET A 1 -25.14 7.74 38.79
C MET A 1 -24.12 8.88 38.76
N LYS A 2 -22.85 8.64 38.42
CA LYS A 2 -21.78 9.68 38.45
C LYS A 2 -22.04 10.90 37.54
N LEU A 3 -22.99 10.80 36.60
CA LEU A 3 -23.31 11.88 35.65
C LEU A 3 -24.65 12.59 35.98
N ASP A 4 -25.28 12.31 37.13
CA ASP A 4 -26.65 12.80 37.42
C ASP A 4 -26.74 14.33 37.45
N THR A 5 -25.64 15.03 37.77
CA THR A 5 -25.60 16.49 37.79
C THR A 5 -25.52 17.11 36.39
N ILE A 6 -25.17 16.32 35.38
CA ILE A 6 -25.08 16.79 33.99
C ILE A 6 -26.47 16.85 33.37
N THR A 7 -26.82 18.03 32.85
CA THR A 7 -28.06 18.29 32.12
C THR A 7 -27.76 18.47 30.62
N LYS A 8 -28.81 18.53 29.80
CA LYS A 8 -28.70 18.85 28.38
C LYS A 8 -28.01 20.19 28.14
N GLU A 9 -28.31 21.20 28.96
CA GLU A 9 -27.72 22.53 28.87
C GLU A 9 -26.21 22.52 29.18
N HIS A 10 -25.77 21.73 30.16
CA HIS A 10 -24.34 21.56 30.46
C HIS A 10 -23.58 20.96 29.28
N ILE A 11 -24.16 20.00 28.57
CA ILE A 11 -23.55 19.39 27.37
C ILE A 11 -23.44 20.41 26.22
N LEU A 12 -24.47 21.23 26.00
CA LEU A 12 -24.44 22.29 24.97
C LEU A 12 -23.37 23.34 25.28
N LYS A 13 -23.30 23.82 26.53
CA LYS A 13 -22.27 24.78 26.97
C LYS A 13 -20.86 24.19 26.83
N ALA A 14 -20.67 22.93 27.23
CA ALA A 14 -19.40 22.22 27.07
C ALA A 14 -18.96 22.11 25.60
N ALA A 15 -19.89 21.81 24.68
CA ALA A 15 -19.59 21.76 23.26
C ALA A 15 -19.12 23.12 22.72
N ASN A 16 -19.79 24.21 23.11
CA ASN A 16 -19.40 25.57 22.73
C ASN A 16 -18.01 25.95 23.27
N GLU A 17 -17.69 25.59 24.52
CA GLU A 17 -16.35 25.81 25.06
C GLU A 17 -15.28 25.02 24.29
N ILE A 18 -15.55 23.75 23.98
CA ILE A 18 -14.63 22.90 23.22
C ILE A 18 -14.43 23.42 21.80
N ASP A 19 -15.46 23.97 21.16
CA ASP A 19 -15.33 24.62 19.85
C ASP A 19 -14.36 25.81 19.89
N HIS A 20 -14.28 26.50 21.02
CA HIS A 20 -13.30 27.56 21.23
C HIS A 20 -11.91 27.01 21.53
N VAL A 21 -11.75 26.10 22.50
CA VAL A 21 -10.41 25.68 22.97
C VAL A 21 -9.78 24.53 22.17
N GLY A 22 -10.58 23.80 21.41
CA GLY A 22 -10.18 22.59 20.68
C GLY A 22 -10.10 21.33 21.55
N ILE A 23 -10.01 20.18 20.89
CA ILE A 23 -9.92 18.87 21.55
C ILE A 23 -8.45 18.52 21.77
N ASP A 24 -8.09 18.11 22.99
CA ASP A 24 -6.73 17.69 23.27
C ASP A 24 -6.36 16.39 22.51
N LYS A 25 -5.07 16.25 22.17
CA LYS A 25 -4.58 15.13 21.36
C LYS A 25 -4.88 13.75 21.97
N ASN A 26 -4.91 13.64 23.29
CA ASN A 26 -5.12 12.37 23.99
C ASN A 26 -6.60 11.96 23.93
N SER A 27 -7.51 12.93 24.04
CA SER A 27 -8.96 12.70 23.96
C SER A 27 -9.46 12.33 22.56
N LEU A 28 -8.70 12.61 21.51
CA LEU A 28 -9.05 12.20 20.14
C LEU A 28 -9.04 10.67 19.95
N ASN A 29 -8.38 9.91 20.83
CA ASN A 29 -8.46 8.44 20.80
C ASN A 29 -9.71 8.00 21.58
N ASN A 30 -10.83 7.86 20.87
CA ASN A 30 -12.12 7.52 21.47
C ASN A 30 -13.00 6.70 20.51
N LYS A 31 -13.67 5.68 21.04
CA LYS A 31 -14.65 4.87 20.28
C LYS A 31 -16.01 5.53 20.17
N TYR A 32 -16.40 6.35 21.14
CA TYR A 32 -17.74 6.90 21.22
C TYR A 32 -17.70 8.42 21.16
N TRP A 33 -18.53 8.99 20.32
CA TRP A 33 -18.57 10.42 20.05
C TRP A 33 -20.01 10.90 20.18
N VAL A 34 -20.22 11.98 20.94
CA VAL A 34 -21.53 12.61 21.08
C VAL A 34 -21.70 13.61 19.95
N VAL A 35 -22.83 13.55 19.26
CA VAL A 35 -23.16 14.52 18.22
C VAL A 35 -23.91 15.68 18.85
N VAL A 36 -23.34 16.88 18.75
CA VAL A 36 -23.97 18.14 19.18
C VAL A 36 -23.94 19.08 17.98
N GLU A 37 -25.11 19.55 17.54
CA GLU A 37 -25.24 20.48 16.40
C GLU A 37 -24.44 20.07 15.15
N LYS A 38 -24.52 18.78 14.79
CA LYS A 38 -23.80 18.13 13.66
C LYS A 38 -22.28 18.00 13.82
N LYS A 39 -21.70 18.50 14.92
CA LYS A 39 -20.29 18.26 15.29
C LYS A 39 -20.17 17.08 16.24
N GLU A 40 -18.99 16.46 16.25
CA GLU A 40 -18.74 15.25 17.02
C GLU A 40 -17.66 15.52 18.08
N TYR A 41 -17.96 15.16 19.33
CA TYR A 41 -17.07 15.38 20.46
C TYR A 41 -16.76 14.05 21.17
N PRO A 42 -15.51 13.80 21.61
CA PRO A 42 -15.18 12.56 22.30
C PRO A 42 -16.01 12.42 23.57
N PHE A 43 -16.69 11.28 23.74
CA PHE A 43 -17.70 11.10 24.79
C PHE A 43 -17.20 11.47 26.20
N LYS A 44 -16.02 10.99 26.56
CA LYS A 44 -15.43 11.29 27.88
C LYS A 44 -14.99 12.74 28.00
N TYR A 45 -14.51 13.34 26.91
CA TYR A 45 -13.99 14.70 26.93
C TYR A 45 -15.12 15.69 27.14
N LEU A 46 -16.18 15.57 26.33
CA LEU A 46 -17.37 16.41 26.42
C LEU A 46 -18.03 16.31 27.81
N LEU A 47 -18.20 15.10 28.32
CA LEU A 47 -18.83 14.90 29.63
C LEU A 47 -17.96 15.37 30.80
N ASN A 48 -16.63 15.36 30.68
CA ASN A 48 -15.78 15.98 31.68
C ASN A 48 -15.98 17.51 31.72
N TYR A 49 -16.02 18.18 30.56
CA TYR A 49 -16.36 19.61 30.50
C TYR A 49 -17.76 19.89 31.07
N ALA A 50 -18.76 19.10 30.66
CA ALA A 50 -20.13 19.26 31.16
C ALA A 50 -20.23 19.03 32.67
N TYR A 51 -19.45 18.08 33.22
CA TYR A 51 -19.36 17.84 34.66
C TYR A 51 -18.74 19.02 35.40
N LYS A 52 -17.66 19.59 34.87
CA LYS A 52 -17.00 20.77 35.46
C LYS A 52 -17.96 21.95 35.57
N LEU A 53 -18.71 22.20 34.49
CA LEU A 53 -19.74 23.23 34.47
C LEU A 53 -20.88 22.95 35.45
N ALA A 54 -21.34 21.70 35.52
CA ALA A 54 -22.46 21.31 36.39
C ALA A 54 -22.14 21.43 37.90
N ASN A 55 -20.89 21.20 38.28
CA ASN A 55 -20.47 21.17 39.69
C ASN A 55 -19.55 22.34 40.08
N ASN A 56 -19.32 23.28 39.16
CA ASN A 56 -18.40 24.41 39.33
C ASN A 56 -17.03 23.97 39.89
N THR A 57 -16.39 23.02 39.19
CA THR A 57 -15.11 22.41 39.59
C THR A 57 -14.16 22.30 38.40
N ASP A 58 -12.86 22.27 38.64
CA ASP A 58 -11.84 22.01 37.61
C ASP A 58 -11.47 20.52 37.51
N GLU A 59 -11.98 19.68 38.42
CA GLU A 59 -11.65 18.26 38.50
C GLU A 59 -12.31 17.45 37.39
N ASN A 60 -11.56 16.49 36.83
CA ASN A 60 -12.10 15.53 35.89
C ASN A 60 -12.84 14.41 36.63
N LEU A 61 -14.01 14.04 36.13
CA LEU A 61 -14.74 12.88 36.62
C LEU A 61 -14.07 11.58 36.17
N ASN A 62 -13.76 10.71 37.13
CA ASN A 62 -13.26 9.36 36.83
C ASN A 62 -14.42 8.39 36.51
N PHE A 63 -14.68 8.18 35.22
CA PHE A 63 -15.68 7.22 34.74
C PHE A 63 -15.27 6.51 33.44
N LYS A 64 -15.93 5.37 33.17
CA LYS A 64 -15.81 4.60 31.92
C LYS A 64 -16.97 4.95 30.99
N SER A 65 -16.78 4.92 29.67
CA SER A 65 -17.91 4.99 28.73
C SER A 65 -18.60 3.63 28.70
N THR A 66 -19.51 3.39 29.66
CA THR A 66 -20.36 2.19 29.69
C THR A 66 -21.63 2.43 28.86
N GLU A 67 -22.33 1.36 28.52
CA GLU A 67 -23.62 1.47 27.82
C GLU A 67 -24.64 2.26 28.62
N HIS A 68 -24.69 2.06 29.94
CA HIS A 68 -25.56 2.81 30.83
C HIS A 68 -25.34 4.34 30.74
N TYR A 69 -24.08 4.81 30.82
CA TYR A 69 -23.77 6.24 30.66
C TYR A 69 -24.10 6.76 29.27
N ARG A 70 -23.90 5.95 28.22
CA ARG A 70 -24.27 6.33 26.85
C ARG A 70 -25.78 6.45 26.70
N ASN A 71 -26.56 5.55 27.28
CA ASN A 71 -28.02 5.59 27.25
C ASN A 71 -28.57 6.81 28.00
N TYR A 72 -27.91 7.25 29.08
CA TYR A 72 -28.24 8.50 29.76
C TYR A 72 -28.05 9.75 28.87
N VAL A 73 -26.94 9.81 28.13
CA VAL A 73 -26.71 10.91 27.17
C VAL A 73 -27.72 10.84 26.01
N LYS A 74 -28.05 9.63 25.53
CA LYS A 74 -29.10 9.43 24.52
C LYS A 74 -30.48 9.87 25.01
N SER A 75 -30.83 9.63 26.28
CA SER A 75 -32.12 10.06 26.83
C SER A 75 -32.28 11.59 26.90
N MET A 76 -31.18 12.35 26.83
CA MET A 76 -31.22 13.81 26.68
C MET A 76 -31.40 14.28 25.22
N GLY A 77 -31.49 13.34 24.27
CA GLY A 77 -31.70 13.60 22.85
C GLY A 77 -30.43 13.75 22.02
N PHE A 78 -29.26 13.35 22.53
CA PHE A 78 -28.01 13.36 21.76
C PHE A 78 -27.77 12.02 21.06
N GLU A 79 -27.36 12.09 19.79
CA GLU A 79 -26.86 10.92 19.06
C GLU A 79 -25.47 10.53 19.57
N ILE A 80 -25.18 9.23 19.60
CA ILE A 80 -23.84 8.72 19.87
C ILE A 80 -23.36 7.89 18.70
N LYS A 81 -22.27 8.32 18.09
CA LYS A 81 -21.59 7.58 17.02
C LYS A 81 -20.51 6.67 17.58
N PHE A 82 -20.36 5.52 16.96
CA PHE A 82 -19.36 4.51 17.29
C PHE A 82 -18.34 4.38 16.15
N TYR A 83 -17.07 4.46 16.51
CA TYR A 83 -15.94 4.28 15.60
C TYR A 83 -15.04 3.15 16.11
N PRO A 84 -15.04 1.97 15.47
CA PRO A 84 -14.25 0.83 15.94
C PRO A 84 -12.73 1.11 15.93
N GLN A 85 -12.27 2.04 15.10
CA GLN A 85 -10.88 2.49 14.97
C GLN A 85 -10.39 3.38 16.13
N ASN A 86 -11.27 3.71 17.08
CA ASN A 86 -11.01 4.68 18.15
C ASN A 86 -10.72 6.12 17.68
N ILE A 87 -11.14 6.50 16.48
CA ILE A 87 -11.05 7.88 16.01
C ILE A 87 -12.20 8.14 15.04
N ASN A 88 -12.85 9.30 15.14
CA ASN A 88 -13.88 9.65 14.18
C ASN A 88 -13.28 10.01 12.82
N PHE A 89 -14.12 9.98 11.79
CA PHE A 89 -13.71 10.28 10.43
C PHE A 89 -13.31 11.77 10.27
N LEU A 90 -12.60 12.10 9.18
CA LEU A 90 -12.28 13.48 8.78
C LEU A 90 -13.57 14.31 8.71
N LYS A 91 -13.56 15.53 9.29
CA LYS A 91 -14.74 16.41 9.29
C LYS A 91 -14.51 17.66 8.47
N LYS A 92 -15.53 18.08 7.72
CA LYS A 92 -15.45 19.27 6.86
C LYS A 92 -15.06 20.53 7.63
N HIS A 93 -15.63 20.75 8.81
CA HIS A 93 -15.32 21.93 9.63
C HIS A 93 -13.86 21.94 10.14
N GLU A 94 -13.25 20.78 10.40
CA GLU A 94 -11.84 20.70 10.81
C GLU A 94 -10.93 21.09 9.64
N ILE A 95 -11.27 20.64 8.42
CA ILE A 95 -10.50 20.94 7.21
C ILE A 95 -10.73 22.39 6.77
N GLU A 96 -11.93 22.94 6.92
CA GLU A 96 -12.24 24.36 6.67
C GLU A 96 -11.38 25.26 7.56
N HIS A 97 -11.31 24.97 8.85
CA HIS A 97 -10.42 25.69 9.77
C HIS A 97 -8.95 25.64 9.31
N TYR A 98 -8.47 24.49 8.85
CA TYR A 98 -7.13 24.38 8.29
C TYR A 98 -6.94 25.24 7.03
N LYS A 99 -7.90 25.23 6.08
CA LYS A 99 -7.87 26.08 4.87
C LYS A 99 -7.75 27.55 5.22
N GLU A 100 -8.47 28.00 6.25
CA GLU A 100 -8.44 29.39 6.69
C GLU A 100 -7.07 29.82 7.19
N ILE A 101 -6.27 28.94 7.77
CA ILE A 101 -5.02 29.32 8.45
C ILE A 101 -3.75 28.80 7.76
N ALA A 102 -3.86 27.91 6.79
CA ALA A 102 -2.74 27.41 6.01
C ALA A 102 -1.88 28.56 5.45
N GLY A 103 -0.59 28.57 5.76
CA GLY A 103 0.35 29.61 5.35
C GLY A 103 0.34 30.91 6.18
N LYS A 104 -0.60 31.07 7.14
CA LYS A 104 -0.58 32.23 8.05
C LYS A 104 0.60 32.13 9.04
N LYS A 105 1.03 33.28 9.57
CA LYS A 105 2.05 33.33 10.63
C LYS A 105 1.48 32.77 11.94
N TYR A 106 2.32 32.04 12.66
CA TYR A 106 2.03 31.55 14.00
C TYR A 106 2.95 32.26 15.01
N ARG A 107 2.36 32.89 16.02
CA ARG A 107 3.09 33.51 17.13
C ARG A 107 2.65 32.86 18.45
N LYS A 108 3.58 32.23 19.16
CA LYS A 108 3.30 31.58 20.46
C LYS A 108 2.73 32.54 21.51
N ALA A 109 3.05 33.83 21.44
CA ALA A 109 2.53 34.86 22.34
C ALA A 109 1.11 35.36 21.98
N ASN A 110 0.53 34.88 20.87
CA ASN A 110 -0.81 35.23 20.45
C ASN A 110 -1.77 34.08 20.77
N ASP A 111 -2.67 34.29 21.72
CA ASP A 111 -3.64 33.29 22.17
C ASP A 111 -4.52 32.75 21.03
N LYS A 112 -4.84 33.60 20.04
CA LYS A 112 -5.60 33.20 18.85
C LYS A 112 -4.83 32.18 18.01
N ASP A 113 -3.52 32.37 17.85
CA ASP A 113 -2.66 31.47 17.08
C ASP A 113 -2.47 30.14 17.83
N VAL A 114 -2.31 30.18 19.15
CA VAL A 114 -2.25 29.00 20.02
C VAL A 114 -3.55 28.20 19.90
N ARG A 115 -4.70 28.87 20.00
CA ARG A 115 -6.02 28.26 19.81
C ARG A 115 -6.19 27.62 18.44
N TYR A 116 -5.81 28.33 17.38
CA TYR A 116 -5.84 27.80 16.01
C TYR A 116 -4.97 26.56 15.82
N SER A 117 -3.85 26.47 16.53
CA SER A 117 -3.01 25.28 16.50
C SER A 117 -3.66 24.06 17.17
N GLN A 118 -4.43 24.27 18.24
CA GLN A 118 -5.18 23.20 18.92
C GLN A 118 -6.27 22.63 18.00
N LEU A 119 -6.94 23.51 17.25
CA LEU A 119 -7.98 23.13 16.30
C LEU A 119 -7.46 22.41 15.03
N ILE A 120 -6.16 22.48 14.70
CA ILE A 120 -5.55 21.68 13.61
C ILE A 120 -5.19 20.26 14.07
N ALA A 121 -4.93 20.05 15.36
CA ALA A 121 -4.45 18.78 15.88
C ALA A 121 -5.30 17.55 15.47
N PRO A 122 -6.64 17.63 15.38
CA PRO A 122 -7.46 16.55 14.84
C PRO A 122 -7.08 16.14 13.42
N ASN A 123 -6.91 17.08 12.48
CA ASN A 123 -6.52 16.79 11.10
C ASN A 123 -5.19 16.05 11.04
N VAL A 124 -4.18 16.54 11.77
CA VAL A 124 -2.85 15.91 11.83
C VAL A 124 -2.96 14.48 12.34
N LYS A 125 -3.71 14.26 13.42
CA LYS A 125 -3.86 12.91 13.98
C LYS A 125 -4.61 11.97 13.02
N LYS A 126 -5.67 12.44 12.38
CA LYS A 126 -6.47 11.67 11.42
C LYS A 126 -5.70 11.32 10.14
N LEU A 127 -4.84 12.22 9.66
CA LEU A 127 -3.97 11.92 8.51
C LEU A 127 -2.88 10.91 8.84
N ASN A 128 -2.26 10.99 10.02
CA ASN A 128 -1.34 9.96 10.50
C ASN A 128 -2.07 8.61 10.64
N PHE A 129 -3.26 8.61 11.23
CA PHE A 129 -4.08 7.41 11.33
C PHE A 129 -4.37 6.79 9.96
N LEU A 130 -4.76 7.61 8.96
CA LEU A 130 -4.98 7.13 7.61
C LEU A 130 -3.71 6.47 7.06
N ALA A 131 -2.59 7.21 7.03
CA ALA A 131 -1.33 6.70 6.48
C ALA A 131 -0.86 5.39 7.14
N GLU A 132 -0.92 5.31 8.47
CA GLU A 132 -0.51 4.14 9.23
C GLU A 132 -1.39 2.91 8.97
N ASN A 133 -2.66 3.11 8.60
CA ASN A 133 -3.59 2.01 8.30
C ASN A 133 -3.62 1.65 6.80
N THR A 134 -2.88 2.36 5.94
CA THR A 134 -2.87 2.11 4.49
C THR A 134 -1.62 1.40 4.01
N VAL A 135 -0.66 1.10 4.90
CA VAL A 135 0.60 0.45 4.55
C VAL A 135 0.39 -1.02 4.17
N ILE A 136 1.05 -1.45 3.10
CA ILE A 136 1.03 -2.80 2.52
C ILE A 136 2.45 -3.14 2.02
N GLU A 137 2.76 -4.38 1.62
CA GLU A 137 4.02 -4.73 0.91
C GLU A 137 5.34 -4.17 1.51
N ASN A 138 5.51 -4.22 2.83
CA ASN A 138 6.66 -3.65 3.55
C ASN A 138 6.82 -2.12 3.36
N PHE A 139 5.76 -1.42 2.97
CA PHE A 139 5.68 0.02 3.12
C PHE A 139 5.47 0.37 4.60
N TYR A 140 5.95 1.54 5.01
CA TYR A 140 5.70 2.13 6.32
C TYR A 140 5.42 3.63 6.16
N ALA A 141 4.50 4.14 6.96
CA ALA A 141 4.25 5.58 7.07
C ALA A 141 5.26 6.20 8.04
N LYS A 142 5.76 7.40 7.71
CA LYS A 142 6.58 8.22 8.59
C LYS A 142 5.71 9.36 9.13
N PRO A 143 5.18 9.24 10.37
CA PRO A 143 4.22 10.19 10.90
C PRO A 143 4.81 11.60 11.00
N ASP A 144 4.00 12.61 10.70
CA ASP A 144 4.34 14.02 10.92
C ASP A 144 3.32 14.62 11.90
N ASN A 145 3.77 14.84 13.13
CA ASN A 145 2.97 15.42 14.20
C ASN A 145 3.06 16.96 14.24
N HIS A 146 3.76 17.57 13.30
CA HIS A 146 3.94 19.02 13.21
C HIS A 146 2.96 19.63 12.19
N TRP A 147 2.30 20.69 12.60
CA TRP A 147 1.37 21.49 11.78
C TRP A 147 1.96 22.85 11.35
N GLN A 148 3.19 23.15 11.76
CA GLN A 148 3.90 24.39 11.42
C GLN A 148 5.33 24.14 10.93
N TRP A 149 5.84 25.08 10.14
CA TRP A 149 7.27 25.34 9.97
C TRP A 149 7.70 26.48 10.90
N SER A 150 8.92 27.00 10.75
CA SER A 150 9.44 28.13 11.54
C SER A 150 8.49 29.35 11.53
N GLY A 151 7.63 29.46 12.55
CA GLY A 151 6.67 30.55 12.76
C GLY A 151 5.54 30.66 11.74
N THR A 152 5.22 29.59 10.99
CA THR A 152 4.19 29.62 9.93
C THR A 152 3.40 28.31 9.91
N PHE A 153 2.07 28.37 9.90
CA PHE A 153 1.23 27.19 9.66
C PHE A 153 1.55 26.58 8.29
N LYS A 154 1.70 25.25 8.22
CA LYS A 154 2.06 24.60 6.95
C LYS A 154 0.99 24.86 5.88
N THR A 155 1.39 24.98 4.62
CA THR A 155 0.45 25.03 3.47
C THR A 155 0.00 23.64 3.04
N TYR A 156 0.59 22.60 3.62
CA TYR A 156 0.19 21.21 3.44
C TYR A 156 0.44 20.39 4.71
N LEU A 157 -0.33 19.31 4.89
CA LEU A 157 -0.12 18.33 5.94
C LEU A 157 0.28 16.99 5.31
N TRP A 158 1.58 16.81 5.01
CA TRP A 158 2.10 15.61 4.34
C TRP A 158 2.49 14.53 5.32
N ILE A 159 2.05 13.32 5.05
CA ILE A 159 2.61 12.10 5.60
C ILE A 159 3.30 11.36 4.46
N ARG A 160 4.54 10.95 4.68
CA ARG A 160 5.32 10.21 3.69
C ARG A 160 5.22 8.72 3.96
N ILE A 161 5.11 7.94 2.91
CA ILE A 161 5.05 6.49 2.95
C ILE A 161 6.20 5.96 2.11
N TYR A 162 7.08 5.17 2.75
CA TYR A 162 8.31 4.63 2.20
C TYR A 162 8.25 3.12 2.19
N ARG A 163 9.08 2.47 1.38
CA ARG A 163 9.32 1.03 1.50
C ARG A 163 10.53 0.76 2.40
N GLU A 164 10.43 -0.26 3.25
CA GLU A 164 11.55 -0.69 4.10
C GLU A 164 12.78 -1.08 3.28
N GLY A 165 13.94 -0.56 3.66
CA GLY A 165 15.23 -0.84 3.01
C GLY A 165 15.61 0.11 1.87
N ASP A 166 14.73 1.05 1.49
CA ASP A 166 15.00 2.02 0.45
C ASP A 166 15.70 3.30 0.93
N SER A 167 16.08 4.17 -0.01
CA SER A 167 16.91 5.35 0.23
C SER A 167 16.22 6.47 1.02
N GLU A 168 14.92 6.34 1.27
CA GLU A 168 14.03 7.42 1.71
C GLU A 168 14.03 8.65 0.77
N LYS A 169 14.47 8.51 -0.49
CA LYS A 169 14.44 9.61 -1.47
C LYS A 169 13.23 9.57 -2.40
N VAL A 170 12.62 8.40 -2.61
CA VAL A 170 11.31 8.26 -3.25
C VAL A 170 10.28 7.91 -2.18
N TYR A 171 9.07 8.47 -2.30
CA TYR A 171 8.00 8.25 -1.34
C TYR A 171 6.63 8.53 -1.95
N PHE A 172 5.62 7.78 -1.50
CA PHE A 172 4.26 8.25 -1.63
C PHE A 172 4.03 9.38 -0.61
N VAL A 173 3.24 10.38 -1.00
CA VAL A 173 2.75 11.44 -0.14
C VAL A 173 1.25 11.24 -0.01
N LEU A 174 0.76 11.12 1.22
CA LEU A 174 -0.64 11.24 1.57
C LEU A 174 -0.82 12.51 2.37
N GLY A 175 -1.72 13.41 1.98
CA GLY A 175 -1.90 14.63 2.74
C GLY A 175 -3.05 15.51 2.28
N ILE A 176 -3.22 16.64 2.98
CA ILE A 176 -4.19 17.67 2.62
C ILE A 176 -3.45 18.91 2.13
N ASN A 177 -3.83 19.43 0.96
CA ASN A 177 -3.27 20.65 0.38
C ASN A 177 -3.94 21.91 0.96
N ARG A 178 -3.43 23.11 0.63
CA ARG A 178 -3.99 24.39 1.12
C ARG A 178 -5.47 24.63 0.80
N HIS A 179 -6.04 23.91 -0.16
CA HIS A 179 -7.44 24.00 -0.56
C HIS A 179 -8.33 23.02 0.21
N GLY A 180 -7.75 22.17 1.06
CA GLY A 180 -8.47 21.15 1.82
C GLY A 180 -8.69 19.85 1.06
N ASN A 181 -8.19 19.70 -0.17
CA ASN A 181 -8.28 18.45 -0.90
C ASN A 181 -7.32 17.44 -0.29
N LEU A 182 -7.82 16.22 -0.09
CA LEU A 182 -6.98 15.08 0.25
C LEU A 182 -6.37 14.54 -1.03
N TYR A 183 -5.07 14.23 -1.02
CA TYR A 183 -4.40 13.73 -2.20
C TYR A 183 -3.34 12.69 -1.87
N LEU A 184 -3.10 11.82 -2.85
CA LEU A 184 -2.07 10.82 -2.84
C LEU A 184 -1.22 10.98 -4.10
N ASP A 185 0.08 11.15 -3.93
CA ASP A 185 1.02 11.32 -5.03
C ASP A 185 2.31 10.53 -4.81
N LEU A 186 3.04 10.25 -5.87
CA LEU A 186 4.40 9.73 -5.86
C LEU A 186 5.37 10.91 -6.03
N ASN A 187 6.35 11.02 -5.13
CA ASN A 187 7.25 12.17 -5.09
C ASN A 187 8.67 11.76 -4.72
N CYS A 188 9.60 12.70 -4.83
CA CYS A 188 11.00 12.51 -4.50
C CYS A 188 11.54 13.61 -3.57
N GLN A 189 12.74 13.38 -3.03
CA GLN A 189 13.39 14.26 -2.06
C GLN A 189 14.05 15.45 -2.79
N ARG A 190 13.26 16.50 -3.06
CA ARG A 190 13.67 17.68 -3.85
C ARG A 190 14.44 18.75 -3.08
N SER A 191 14.21 18.86 -1.77
CA SER A 191 14.82 19.90 -0.94
C SER A 191 15.33 19.34 0.37
N ASN A 192 16.44 19.85 0.88
CA ASN A 192 16.95 19.47 2.20
C ASN A 192 15.90 19.76 3.27
N HIS A 193 15.50 18.73 4.02
CA HIS A 193 14.63 18.92 5.17
C HIS A 193 15.39 19.60 6.31
N SER A 194 14.70 20.46 7.05
CA SER A 194 15.18 21.03 8.31
C SER A 194 15.52 19.89 9.28
N GLY A 195 16.80 19.54 9.36
CA GLY A 195 17.29 18.39 10.14
C GLY A 195 18.35 17.54 9.45
N GLY A 196 18.61 17.74 8.15
CA GLY A 196 19.83 17.26 7.46
C GLY A 196 20.02 15.75 7.31
N LYS A 197 19.06 14.90 7.72
CA LYS A 197 19.23 13.43 7.70
C LYS A 197 19.18 12.82 6.30
N THR A 198 18.36 13.38 5.40
CA THR A 198 18.23 12.90 4.01
C THR A 198 18.52 14.05 3.05
N LYS A 199 19.64 13.95 2.33
CA LYS A 199 20.06 14.97 1.33
C LYS A 199 19.09 14.99 0.15
N ALA A 200 18.89 16.18 -0.41
CA ALA A 200 18.20 16.35 -1.69
C ALA A 200 18.87 15.54 -2.82
N LEU A 201 18.07 15.11 -3.79
CA LEU A 201 18.56 14.62 -5.09
C LEU A 201 19.20 15.77 -5.87
N SER A 202 20.09 15.44 -6.81
CA SER A 202 20.59 16.43 -7.78
C SER A 202 19.47 16.86 -8.72
N GLU A 203 19.58 18.06 -9.29
CA GLU A 203 18.61 18.59 -10.27
C GLU A 203 18.45 17.64 -11.46
N GLU A 204 19.56 17.14 -12.01
CA GLU A 204 19.55 16.12 -13.08
C GLU A 204 18.75 14.85 -12.72
N THR A 205 18.87 14.36 -11.47
CA THR A 205 18.14 13.17 -11.04
C THR A 205 16.65 13.47 -10.84
N ILE A 206 16.33 14.68 -10.41
CA ILE A 206 14.94 15.14 -10.27
C ILE A 206 14.28 15.24 -11.65
N ASP A 207 14.98 15.79 -12.64
CA ASP A 207 14.49 15.88 -14.01
C ASP A 207 14.26 14.50 -14.63
N LEU A 208 15.18 13.55 -14.41
CA LEU A 208 14.99 12.16 -14.83
C LEU A 208 13.76 11.52 -14.16
N PHE A 209 13.59 11.73 -12.84
CA PHE A 209 12.42 11.25 -12.11
C PHE A 209 11.12 11.81 -12.70
N ASP A 210 11.08 13.12 -12.97
CA ASP A 210 9.88 13.80 -13.47
C ASP A 210 9.52 13.39 -14.89
N ASN A 211 10.51 13.29 -15.78
CA ASN A 211 10.30 12.79 -17.13
C ASN A 211 9.79 11.33 -17.11
N TYR A 212 10.40 10.48 -16.29
CA TYR A 212 9.97 9.09 -16.14
C TYR A 212 8.53 8.97 -15.63
N LEU A 213 8.19 9.76 -14.61
CA LEU A 213 6.84 9.77 -14.03
C LEU A 213 5.80 10.29 -15.02
N LYS A 214 6.17 11.25 -15.88
CA LYS A 214 5.31 11.84 -16.93
C LYS A 214 5.05 10.87 -18.09
N GLU A 215 6.03 10.06 -18.47
CA GLU A 215 5.90 9.05 -19.53
C GLU A 215 5.18 7.79 -19.04
N ALA A 216 5.19 7.52 -17.73
CA ALA A 216 4.45 6.42 -17.13
C ALA A 216 2.93 6.67 -17.15
N ASP A 217 2.14 5.59 -17.12
CA ASP A 217 0.68 5.62 -16.89
C ASP A 217 0.34 5.97 -15.43
N TYR A 218 0.81 7.13 -14.98
CA TYR A 218 0.71 7.62 -13.61
C TYR A 218 -0.27 8.79 -13.52
N TYR A 219 -1.20 8.68 -12.57
CA TYR A 219 -2.14 9.75 -12.24
C TYR A 219 -2.23 9.90 -10.74
N GLY A 220 -1.90 11.10 -10.25
CA GLY A 220 -2.14 11.50 -8.88
C GLY A 220 -3.60 11.33 -8.49
N MET A 221 -3.86 10.89 -7.26
CA MET A 221 -5.23 10.81 -6.75
C MET A 221 -5.53 12.08 -5.97
N GLU A 222 -6.63 12.76 -6.31
CA GLU A 222 -7.18 13.85 -5.53
C GLU A 222 -8.65 13.58 -5.18
N ILE A 223 -9.00 13.80 -3.90
CA ILE A 223 -10.38 13.83 -3.40
C ILE A 223 -10.64 15.28 -3.01
N LYS A 224 -11.59 15.91 -3.71
CA LYS A 224 -11.95 17.31 -3.47
C LYS A 224 -12.50 17.47 -2.05
N PHE A 225 -12.23 18.63 -1.46
CA PHE A 225 -12.70 19.01 -0.13
C PHE A 225 -14.19 18.67 0.10
N ASP A 226 -15.05 18.97 -0.87
CA ASP A 226 -16.50 18.74 -0.76
C ASP A 226 -16.90 17.26 -0.81
N ASP A 227 -16.03 16.40 -1.35
CA ASP A 227 -16.29 14.96 -1.49
C ASP A 227 -15.75 14.14 -0.31
N ILE A 228 -14.94 14.71 0.58
CA ILE A 228 -14.28 13.95 1.66
C ILE A 228 -15.31 13.27 2.57
N GLU A 229 -16.39 13.95 2.93
CA GLU A 229 -17.42 13.39 3.82
C GLU A 229 -18.24 12.24 3.21
N ASN A 230 -18.12 12.02 1.89
CA ASN A 230 -18.76 10.87 1.22
C ASN A 230 -18.02 9.56 1.47
N TYR A 231 -16.85 9.60 2.11
CA TYR A 231 -16.03 8.44 2.43
C TYR A 231 -16.21 8.00 3.89
N SER A 232 -15.93 6.71 4.13
CA SER A 232 -15.68 6.15 5.45
C SER A 232 -14.20 5.87 5.64
N TRP A 233 -13.77 5.56 6.87
CA TRP A 233 -12.41 5.09 7.11
C TRP A 233 -12.07 3.87 6.26
N GLU A 234 -12.94 2.86 6.24
CA GLU A 234 -12.75 1.64 5.47
C GLU A 234 -12.59 1.93 3.97
N GLY A 235 -13.50 2.73 3.40
CA GLY A 235 -13.45 3.07 1.98
C GLY A 235 -12.21 3.87 1.59
N LEU A 236 -11.81 4.85 2.43
CA LEU A 236 -10.66 5.68 2.16
C LEU A 236 -9.32 4.93 2.34
N ILE A 237 -9.24 4.07 3.36
CA ILE A 237 -8.09 3.18 3.58
C ILE A 237 -7.94 2.23 2.39
N GLN A 238 -9.01 1.53 1.99
CA GLN A 238 -8.97 0.59 0.87
C GLN A 238 -8.59 1.30 -0.45
N ARG A 239 -9.16 2.48 -0.70
CA ARG A 239 -8.82 3.29 -1.88
C ARG A 239 -7.34 3.67 -1.91
N THR A 240 -6.77 4.05 -0.77
CA THR A 240 -5.35 4.41 -0.63
C THR A 240 -4.45 3.18 -0.79
N GLN A 241 -4.82 2.03 -0.22
CA GLN A 241 -4.10 0.78 -0.39
C GLN A 241 -4.05 0.35 -1.86
N ASN A 242 -5.19 0.41 -2.56
CA ASN A 242 -5.26 0.09 -3.99
C ASN A 242 -4.37 1.02 -4.82
N TYR A 243 -4.28 2.30 -4.45
CA TYR A 243 -3.40 3.26 -5.10
C TYR A 243 -1.92 2.91 -4.91
N ILE A 244 -1.49 2.67 -3.66
CA ILE A 244 -0.12 2.26 -3.33
C ILE A 244 0.23 0.96 -4.06
N TYR A 245 -0.68 -0.02 -4.06
CA TYR A 245 -0.50 -1.29 -4.76
C TYR A 245 -0.34 -1.10 -6.27
N LYS A 246 -1.22 -0.32 -6.89
CA LYS A 246 -1.18 -0.03 -8.35
C LYS A 246 0.17 0.56 -8.75
N TYR A 247 0.71 1.46 -7.94
CA TYR A 247 1.95 2.19 -8.25
C TYR A 247 3.19 1.67 -7.54
N ALA A 248 3.11 0.53 -6.84
CA ALA A 248 4.23 -0.07 -6.12
C ALA A 248 5.41 -0.41 -7.05
N SER A 249 5.14 -0.96 -8.23
CA SER A 249 6.20 -1.24 -9.21
C SER A 249 6.81 0.03 -9.78
N LEU A 250 6.01 1.08 -9.99
CA LEU A 250 6.51 2.38 -10.46
C LEU A 250 7.39 3.05 -9.41
N TYR A 251 7.00 2.97 -8.15
CA TYR A 251 7.83 3.39 -7.02
C TYR A 251 9.20 2.69 -7.06
N ASP A 252 9.23 1.36 -7.21
CA ASP A 252 10.49 0.59 -7.19
C ASP A 252 11.42 1.01 -8.35
N LYS A 253 10.83 1.25 -9.52
CA LYS A 253 11.54 1.76 -10.70
C LYS A 253 12.15 3.15 -10.46
N LEU A 254 11.38 4.07 -9.89
CA LEU A 254 11.86 5.42 -9.55
C LEU A 254 12.93 5.38 -8.44
N GLU A 255 12.80 4.48 -7.47
CA GLU A 255 13.81 4.28 -6.43
C GLU A 255 15.13 3.77 -7.02
N LEU A 256 15.08 2.86 -7.99
CA LEU A 256 16.27 2.42 -8.73
C LEU A 256 16.88 3.57 -9.53
N LEU A 257 16.06 4.28 -10.31
CA LEU A 257 16.48 5.42 -11.12
C LEU A 257 17.17 6.49 -10.27
N THR A 258 16.58 6.84 -9.11
CA THR A 258 17.17 7.86 -8.22
C THR A 258 18.43 7.40 -7.49
N LYS A 259 18.67 6.09 -7.39
CA LYS A 259 19.90 5.50 -6.84
C LYS A 259 21.02 5.42 -7.88
N THR A 260 20.72 5.08 -9.13
CA THR A 260 21.71 4.75 -10.16
C THR A 260 21.89 5.82 -11.24
N GLY A 261 20.89 6.68 -11.44
CA GLY A 261 20.81 7.59 -12.58
C GLY A 261 20.44 6.91 -13.90
N ILE A 262 20.04 5.63 -13.88
CA ILE A 262 19.77 4.81 -15.07
C ILE A 262 18.26 4.54 -15.17
N VAL A 263 17.71 4.67 -16.40
CA VAL A 263 16.30 4.41 -16.68
C VAL A 263 16.01 2.89 -16.59
N PRO A 264 15.01 2.44 -15.80
CA PRO A 264 14.78 1.02 -15.50
C PRO A 264 14.51 0.10 -16.71
N GLU A 265 13.99 0.61 -17.82
CA GLU A 265 13.81 -0.13 -19.07
C GLU A 265 15.16 -0.59 -19.66
N GLN A 266 16.26 0.04 -19.27
CA GLN A 266 17.62 -0.43 -19.59
C GLN A 266 18.12 -1.58 -18.68
N ILE A 267 17.34 -2.00 -17.67
CA ILE A 267 17.78 -2.89 -16.58
C ILE A 267 16.98 -4.20 -16.50
N ALA A 268 15.83 -4.35 -17.18
CA ALA A 268 15.13 -5.65 -17.21
C ALA A 268 16.05 -6.70 -17.87
N THR A 269 16.67 -7.55 -17.05
CA THR A 269 17.67 -8.51 -17.50
C THR A 269 17.30 -9.90 -17.00
N LEU A 270 16.97 -10.79 -17.95
CA LEU A 270 17.12 -12.21 -17.74
C LEU A 270 18.59 -12.56 -17.91
N THR A 271 19.18 -13.17 -16.89
CA THR A 271 20.57 -13.66 -16.95
C THR A 271 20.54 -15.18 -17.04
N GLU A 272 20.96 -15.70 -18.19
CA GLU A 272 21.04 -17.14 -18.42
C GLU A 272 22.10 -17.80 -17.53
N SER A 273 21.86 -19.05 -17.17
CA SER A 273 22.69 -19.84 -16.27
C SER A 273 22.55 -21.32 -16.58
N ASP A 274 23.49 -22.13 -16.10
CA ASP A 274 23.43 -23.58 -16.25
C ASP A 274 22.37 -24.23 -15.36
N ILE A 275 21.80 -25.33 -15.85
CA ILE A 275 20.91 -26.22 -15.10
C ILE A 275 21.63 -26.71 -13.83
N PRO A 276 20.98 -26.71 -12.64
CA PRO A 276 21.62 -27.17 -11.41
C PRO A 276 21.93 -28.68 -11.45
N GLU A 277 23.09 -29.08 -10.91
CA GLU A 277 23.47 -30.50 -10.81
C GLU A 277 22.53 -31.31 -9.90
N LYS A 278 21.94 -30.66 -8.88
CA LYS A 278 21.03 -31.28 -7.92
C LYS A 278 19.94 -30.29 -7.50
N THR A 279 18.75 -30.81 -7.28
CA THR A 279 17.61 -30.05 -6.73
C THR A 279 17.17 -30.63 -5.40
N LYS A 280 16.46 -29.84 -4.60
CA LYS A 280 15.80 -30.31 -3.38
C LYS A 280 14.57 -31.13 -3.77
N SER A 281 14.20 -32.11 -2.94
CA SER A 281 12.91 -32.79 -3.02
C SER A 281 12.11 -32.56 -1.73
N TYR A 282 10.83 -32.23 -1.88
CA TYR A 282 9.90 -32.06 -0.77
C TYR A 282 8.93 -33.23 -0.60
N VAL A 283 8.96 -34.20 -1.52
CA VAL A 283 8.14 -35.41 -1.43
C VAL A 283 8.83 -36.36 -0.45
N LYS A 284 8.13 -36.72 0.64
CA LYS A 284 8.63 -37.69 1.61
C LYS A 284 8.18 -39.10 1.23
N GLU A 285 9.08 -40.07 1.28
CA GLU A 285 8.77 -41.49 1.03
C GLU A 285 7.77 -42.10 2.03
N LYS A 286 7.63 -41.51 3.23
CA LYS A 286 6.63 -41.88 4.25
C LYS A 286 5.87 -40.65 4.74
N GLY A 287 4.55 -40.70 4.68
CA GLY A 287 3.66 -39.62 5.11
C GLY A 287 3.79 -39.33 6.61
N SER A 288 3.97 -38.06 6.98
CA SER A 288 3.82 -37.61 8.37
C SER A 288 2.47 -36.92 8.53
N PHE A 289 1.55 -37.52 9.29
CA PHE A 289 0.18 -37.00 9.51
C PHE A 289 0.10 -35.83 10.51
N LYS A 290 1.18 -35.08 10.72
CA LYS A 290 1.18 -33.91 11.61
C LYS A 290 0.67 -32.68 10.86
N GLY A 291 -0.46 -32.13 11.32
CA GLY A 291 -1.06 -30.94 10.74
C GLY A 291 -0.16 -29.71 10.85
N LYS A 292 0.00 -28.98 9.75
CA LYS A 292 0.53 -27.61 9.73
C LYS A 292 -0.58 -26.69 9.25
N LYS A 293 -0.81 -25.59 9.98
CA LYS A 293 -1.71 -24.52 9.54
C LYS A 293 -1.00 -23.72 8.44
N ILE A 294 -1.31 -24.03 7.19
CA ILE A 294 -0.81 -23.31 6.01
C ILE A 294 -1.99 -22.49 5.47
N ASP A 295 -1.80 -21.19 5.31
CA ASP A 295 -2.76 -20.30 4.67
C ASP A 295 -2.65 -20.47 3.14
N TRP A 296 -3.35 -21.46 2.61
CA TRP A 296 -3.30 -21.85 1.21
C TRP A 296 -3.76 -20.73 0.26
N SER A 297 -4.74 -19.92 0.68
CA SER A 297 -5.29 -18.82 -0.11
C SER A 297 -4.26 -17.71 -0.34
N LYS A 298 -3.51 -17.31 0.70
CA LYS A 298 -2.43 -16.32 0.53
C LYS A 298 -1.27 -16.87 -0.30
N LYS A 299 -0.89 -18.13 -0.08
CA LYS A 299 0.20 -18.78 -0.84
C LYS A 299 -0.13 -18.87 -2.33
N GLN A 300 -1.36 -19.27 -2.67
CA GLN A 300 -1.83 -19.38 -4.04
C GLN A 300 -1.93 -18.02 -4.74
N LEU A 301 -2.42 -16.98 -4.06
CA LEU A 301 -2.46 -15.61 -4.60
C LEU A 301 -1.06 -15.04 -4.87
N THR A 302 -0.10 -15.25 -3.95
CA THR A 302 1.29 -14.81 -4.16
C THR A 302 2.01 -15.59 -5.25
N SER A 303 1.70 -16.88 -5.40
CA SER A 303 2.27 -17.73 -6.46
C SER A 303 1.70 -17.39 -7.84
N SER A 304 0.40 -17.06 -7.93
CA SER A 304 -0.23 -16.64 -9.18
C SER A 304 0.33 -15.29 -9.68
N LYS A 305 0.49 -14.29 -8.80
CA LYS A 305 1.08 -13.00 -9.17
C LYS A 305 2.56 -13.11 -9.61
N LEU A 306 3.34 -13.95 -8.94
CA LEU A 306 4.74 -14.20 -9.32
C LEU A 306 4.85 -14.89 -10.68
N GLY A 307 3.92 -15.80 -10.99
CA GLY A 307 3.82 -16.44 -12.31
C GLY A 307 3.65 -15.41 -13.42
N LEU A 308 2.61 -14.58 -13.31
CA LEU A 308 2.31 -13.51 -14.28
C LEU A 308 3.50 -12.58 -14.54
N LEU A 309 4.18 -12.14 -13.47
CA LEU A 309 5.35 -11.27 -13.60
C LEU A 309 6.54 -11.96 -14.28
N GLY A 310 6.70 -13.27 -14.06
CA GLY A 310 7.71 -14.05 -14.76
C GLY A 310 7.38 -14.21 -16.25
N GLU A 311 6.12 -14.46 -16.58
CA GLU A 311 5.66 -14.57 -17.97
C GLU A 311 5.89 -13.25 -18.74
N GLU A 312 5.53 -12.11 -18.15
CA GLU A 312 5.80 -10.77 -18.73
C GLU A 312 7.30 -10.55 -19.00
N LEU A 313 8.15 -11.03 -18.08
CA LEU A 313 9.60 -10.91 -18.22
C LEU A 313 10.14 -11.79 -19.35
N VAL A 314 9.62 -13.02 -19.50
CA VAL A 314 9.97 -13.91 -20.61
C VAL A 314 9.49 -13.35 -21.95
N ILE A 315 8.27 -12.83 -22.04
CA ILE A 315 7.74 -12.22 -23.28
C ILE A 315 8.66 -11.07 -23.74
N SER A 316 9.04 -10.19 -22.82
CA SER A 316 9.94 -9.08 -23.12
C SER A 316 11.28 -9.57 -23.68
N ALA A 317 11.86 -10.59 -23.06
CA ALA A 317 13.15 -11.14 -23.48
C ALA A 317 13.08 -11.89 -24.83
N GLU A 318 12.00 -12.64 -25.09
CA GLU A 318 11.79 -13.31 -26.37
C GLU A 318 11.58 -12.31 -27.51
N LYS A 319 10.84 -11.22 -27.26
CA LYS A 319 10.69 -10.14 -28.25
C LYS A 319 12.02 -9.48 -28.56
N GLU A 320 12.81 -9.14 -27.54
CA GLU A 320 14.14 -8.56 -27.71
C GLU A 320 15.09 -9.51 -28.47
N LYS A 321 15.02 -10.81 -28.19
CA LYS A 321 15.77 -11.84 -28.92
C LYS A 321 15.40 -11.86 -30.41
N LEU A 322 14.10 -11.89 -30.75
CA LEU A 322 13.63 -11.90 -32.12
C LEU A 322 13.95 -10.59 -32.86
N GLU A 323 13.85 -9.46 -32.18
CA GLU A 323 14.24 -8.15 -32.69
C GLU A 323 15.73 -8.13 -33.08
N LYS A 324 16.61 -8.64 -32.22
CA LYS A 324 18.06 -8.76 -32.51
C LYS A 324 18.38 -9.68 -33.69
N LEU A 325 17.52 -10.67 -33.96
CA LEU A 325 17.61 -11.55 -35.13
C LEU A 325 16.99 -10.92 -36.39
N GLY A 326 16.33 -9.77 -36.27
CA GLY A 326 15.63 -9.10 -37.37
C GLY A 326 14.27 -9.73 -37.72
N PHE A 327 13.69 -10.52 -36.82
CA PHE A 327 12.44 -11.27 -37.02
C PHE A 327 11.24 -10.50 -36.46
N TYR A 328 10.99 -9.31 -37.03
CA TYR A 328 9.96 -8.39 -36.54
C TYR A 328 8.52 -8.94 -36.65
N GLU A 329 8.20 -9.69 -37.71
CA GLU A 329 6.87 -10.31 -37.87
C GLU A 329 6.61 -11.39 -36.83
N GLU A 330 7.62 -12.19 -36.49
CA GLU A 330 7.55 -13.20 -35.44
C GLU A 330 7.48 -12.55 -34.06
N MET A 331 8.24 -11.47 -33.84
CA MET A 331 8.20 -10.68 -32.60
C MET A 331 6.79 -10.16 -32.28
N GLU A 332 6.05 -9.69 -33.29
CA GLU A 332 4.66 -9.23 -33.12
C GLU A 332 3.70 -10.36 -32.74
N LYS A 333 4.01 -11.60 -33.15
CA LYS A 333 3.22 -12.81 -32.86
C LYS A 333 3.54 -13.43 -31.49
N VAL A 334 4.55 -12.93 -30.77
CA VAL A 334 4.84 -13.40 -29.40
C VAL A 334 3.70 -12.97 -28.48
N GLU A 335 2.98 -13.95 -27.96
CA GLU A 335 1.81 -13.72 -27.11
C GLU A 335 1.69 -14.75 -25.98
N LYS A 336 1.01 -14.31 -24.92
CA LYS A 336 0.59 -15.18 -23.83
C LYS A 336 -0.64 -15.99 -24.23
N LYS A 337 -0.68 -17.27 -23.86
CA LYS A 337 -1.83 -18.15 -24.09
C LYS A 337 -2.76 -18.25 -22.88
N LEU A 338 -3.98 -18.72 -23.15
CA LEU A 338 -5.00 -18.94 -22.12
C LEU A 338 -4.70 -20.21 -21.31
N ASP A 339 -5.12 -20.21 -20.05
CA ASP A 339 -5.03 -21.38 -19.18
C ASP A 339 -5.68 -22.61 -19.86
N GLY A 340 -4.91 -23.70 -19.98
CA GLY A 340 -5.38 -24.98 -20.53
C GLY A 340 -4.79 -25.37 -21.88
N GLU A 341 -4.03 -24.51 -22.55
CA GLU A 341 -3.34 -24.86 -23.81
C GLU A 341 -2.08 -25.74 -23.59
N GLY A 342 -1.59 -25.83 -22.34
CA GLY A 342 -0.46 -26.69 -21.98
C GLY A 342 0.91 -26.00 -22.02
N TYR A 343 0.93 -24.70 -22.28
CA TYR A 343 2.08 -23.79 -22.21
C TYR A 343 1.61 -22.36 -21.96
N ASP A 344 2.53 -21.46 -21.54
CA ASP A 344 2.20 -20.09 -21.18
C ASP A 344 2.40 -19.08 -22.33
N ILE A 345 3.44 -19.26 -23.15
CA ILE A 345 3.86 -18.29 -24.17
C ILE A 345 4.17 -18.98 -25.51
N LEU A 346 3.65 -18.42 -26.60
CA LEU A 346 4.08 -18.74 -27.96
C LEU A 346 5.24 -17.82 -28.37
N SER A 347 6.34 -18.39 -28.84
CA SER A 347 7.51 -17.68 -29.39
C SER A 347 8.05 -18.38 -30.64
N PHE A 348 9.21 -17.98 -31.13
CA PHE A 348 9.84 -18.52 -32.34
C PHE A 348 11.35 -18.77 -32.13
N ASP A 349 11.86 -19.82 -32.75
CA ASP A 349 13.30 -20.13 -32.76
C ASP A 349 14.06 -19.35 -33.86
N GLU A 350 15.38 -19.53 -33.93
CA GLU A 350 16.22 -18.91 -34.96
C GLU A 350 15.89 -19.35 -36.41
N ASN A 351 15.10 -20.41 -36.58
CA ASN A 351 14.62 -20.91 -37.86
C ASN A 351 13.14 -20.52 -38.12
N LYS A 352 12.56 -19.67 -37.26
CA LYS A 352 11.14 -19.24 -37.29
C LYS A 352 10.13 -20.37 -37.03
N ASN A 353 10.55 -21.49 -36.46
CA ASN A 353 9.61 -22.50 -35.97
C ASN A 353 8.99 -22.03 -34.66
N GLU A 354 7.72 -22.37 -34.44
CA GLU A 354 7.02 -22.09 -33.19
C GLU A 354 7.71 -22.78 -32.00
N LEU A 355 7.88 -22.02 -30.93
CA LEU A 355 8.33 -22.47 -29.62
C LEU A 355 7.18 -22.35 -28.62
N TYR A 356 6.95 -23.41 -27.86
CA TYR A 356 5.96 -23.47 -26.79
C TYR A 356 6.69 -23.34 -25.45
N ILE A 357 6.52 -22.21 -24.77
CA ILE A 357 7.28 -21.89 -23.56
C ILE A 357 6.38 -21.99 -22.32
N GLU A 358 6.82 -22.78 -21.36
CA GLU A 358 6.24 -22.91 -20.02
C GLU A 358 7.12 -22.17 -19.00
N VAL A 359 6.55 -21.27 -18.20
CA VAL A 359 7.29 -20.38 -17.31
C VAL A 359 7.11 -20.80 -15.85
N LYS A 360 8.20 -21.17 -15.18
CA LYS A 360 8.19 -21.58 -13.77
C LYS A 360 9.00 -20.63 -12.92
N THR A 361 8.34 -19.66 -12.28
CA THR A 361 9.01 -18.58 -11.53
C THR A 361 9.08 -18.83 -10.01
N THR A 362 10.23 -18.55 -9.40
CA THR A 362 10.41 -18.59 -7.94
C THR A 362 11.25 -17.41 -7.41
N LYS A 363 10.97 -16.99 -6.17
CA LYS A 363 11.85 -16.09 -5.38
C LYS A 363 13.07 -16.83 -4.81
N GLY A 364 13.02 -18.16 -4.73
CA GLY A 364 14.07 -19.00 -4.17
C GLY A 364 15.25 -19.22 -5.12
N SER A 365 16.21 -20.03 -4.67
CA SER A 365 17.41 -20.38 -5.46
C SER A 365 17.09 -21.34 -6.62
N LYS A 366 18.08 -21.55 -7.49
CA LYS A 366 17.99 -22.46 -8.65
C LYS A 366 17.68 -23.92 -8.28
N ASP A 367 18.00 -24.34 -7.06
CA ASP A 367 17.87 -25.74 -6.60
C ASP A 367 16.46 -26.08 -6.09
N GLU A 368 15.56 -25.09 -6.03
CA GLU A 368 14.17 -25.30 -5.62
C GLU A 368 13.40 -26.08 -6.70
N PRO A 369 12.70 -27.18 -6.35
CA PRO A 369 11.89 -27.92 -7.29
C PRO A 369 10.73 -27.06 -7.81
N PHE A 370 10.20 -27.43 -8.97
CA PHE A 370 9.02 -26.85 -9.56
C PHE A 370 8.01 -27.92 -9.92
N TYR A 371 6.78 -27.48 -10.21
CA TYR A 371 5.67 -28.36 -10.48
C TYR A 371 5.16 -28.09 -11.89
N ILE A 372 4.89 -29.17 -12.62
CA ILE A 372 4.28 -29.18 -13.93
C ILE A 372 2.91 -29.86 -13.81
N SER A 373 1.88 -29.31 -14.45
CA SER A 373 0.55 -29.94 -14.44
C SER A 373 0.51 -31.17 -15.36
N ALA A 374 -0.53 -32.00 -15.20
CA ALA A 374 -0.72 -33.17 -16.06
C ALA A 374 -0.91 -32.76 -17.54
N ASN A 375 -1.60 -31.63 -17.77
CA ASN A 375 -1.83 -31.09 -19.11
C ASN A 375 -0.54 -30.57 -19.75
N GLU A 376 0.24 -29.76 -19.01
CA GLU A 376 1.56 -29.26 -19.46
C GLU A 376 2.51 -30.42 -19.81
N LYS A 377 2.55 -31.45 -18.95
CA LYS A 377 3.37 -32.64 -19.20
C LYS A 377 2.93 -33.38 -20.46
N ALA A 378 1.62 -33.60 -20.64
CA ALA A 378 1.08 -34.27 -21.82
C ALA A 378 1.35 -33.49 -23.11
N PHE A 379 1.19 -32.16 -23.08
CA PHE A 379 1.49 -31.29 -24.22
C PHE A 379 2.97 -31.30 -24.57
N CYS A 380 3.85 -31.20 -23.56
CA CYS A 380 5.29 -31.34 -23.72
C CYS A 380 5.65 -32.67 -24.37
N GLU A 381 5.00 -33.78 -23.99
CA GLU A 381 5.26 -35.10 -24.56
C GLU A 381 4.96 -35.21 -26.06
N VAL A 382 3.95 -34.48 -26.55
CA VAL A 382 3.59 -34.42 -27.96
C VAL A 382 4.53 -33.48 -28.74
N ASN A 383 4.95 -32.36 -28.13
CA ASN A 383 5.68 -31.27 -28.79
C ASN A 383 7.15 -31.13 -28.34
N LYS A 384 7.81 -32.23 -27.92
CA LYS A 384 9.12 -32.22 -27.22
C LYS A 384 10.21 -31.40 -27.91
N SER A 385 10.26 -31.39 -29.24
CA SER A 385 11.29 -30.67 -30.01
C SER A 385 11.18 -29.15 -29.86
N ASN A 386 9.95 -28.65 -29.74
CA ASN A 386 9.62 -27.22 -29.75
C ASN A 386 9.17 -26.71 -28.38
N TYR A 387 9.03 -27.60 -27.40
CA TYR A 387 8.65 -27.25 -26.03
C TYR A 387 9.88 -26.83 -25.21
N ARG A 388 9.75 -25.76 -24.43
CA ARG A 388 10.78 -25.24 -23.54
C ARG A 388 10.17 -24.91 -22.18
N ILE A 389 10.88 -25.23 -21.11
CA ILE A 389 10.53 -24.78 -19.75
C ILE A 389 11.55 -23.73 -19.35
N TYR A 390 11.09 -22.51 -19.11
CA TYR A 390 11.88 -21.39 -18.64
C TYR A 390 11.77 -21.33 -17.11
N ARG A 391 12.83 -21.73 -16.42
CA ARG A 391 12.86 -21.75 -14.95
C ARG A 391 13.52 -20.48 -14.43
N LEU A 392 12.69 -19.51 -14.03
CA LEU A 392 13.13 -18.25 -13.45
C LEU A 392 13.32 -18.40 -11.94
N TYR A 393 14.49 -18.01 -11.43
CA TYR A 393 14.84 -18.08 -10.02
C TYR A 393 15.54 -16.80 -9.54
N ASN A 394 15.67 -16.66 -8.22
CA ASN A 394 16.11 -15.41 -7.58
C ASN A 394 15.32 -14.18 -8.07
N TYR A 395 14.02 -14.34 -8.37
CA TYR A 395 13.23 -13.27 -8.98
C TYR A 395 13.20 -12.03 -8.07
N ASN A 396 13.67 -10.91 -8.60
CA ASN A 396 13.75 -9.64 -7.91
C ASN A 396 12.64 -8.70 -8.39
N TYR A 397 11.67 -8.42 -7.51
CA TYR A 397 10.52 -7.57 -7.80
C TYR A 397 10.92 -6.13 -8.12
N HIS A 398 11.97 -5.62 -7.46
CA HIS A 398 12.43 -4.25 -7.63
C HIS A 398 13.13 -4.04 -8.97
N ARG A 399 13.88 -5.04 -9.44
CA ARG A 399 14.65 -4.97 -10.69
C ARG A 399 13.91 -5.56 -11.89
N LYS A 400 12.76 -6.22 -11.67
CA LYS A 400 12.12 -7.13 -12.64
C LYS A 400 13.16 -7.99 -13.36
N SER A 401 14.05 -8.58 -12.58
CA SER A 401 15.16 -9.38 -13.08
C SER A 401 15.10 -10.76 -12.46
N ALA A 402 15.54 -11.76 -13.22
CA ALA A 402 15.69 -13.11 -12.73
C ALA A 402 16.92 -13.75 -13.39
N ASN A 403 17.53 -14.67 -12.67
CA ASN A 403 18.35 -15.66 -13.33
C ASN A 403 17.42 -16.71 -13.92
N TYR A 404 17.81 -17.31 -15.03
CA TYR A 404 17.02 -18.38 -15.62
C TYR A 404 17.89 -19.45 -16.27
N TYR A 405 17.30 -20.62 -16.43
CA TYR A 405 17.81 -21.68 -17.29
C TYR A 405 16.66 -22.29 -18.09
N ILE A 406 16.98 -22.91 -19.20
CA ILE A 406 16.01 -23.52 -20.11
C ILE A 406 16.15 -25.04 -20.04
N ILE A 407 15.02 -25.74 -19.91
CA ILE A 407 14.95 -27.20 -20.11
C ILE A 407 14.22 -27.45 -21.43
N GLN A 408 14.83 -28.24 -22.32
CA GLN A 408 14.17 -28.69 -23.54
C GLN A 408 13.15 -29.80 -23.21
N GLY A 409 12.04 -29.86 -23.93
CA GLY A 409 11.03 -30.92 -23.72
C GLY A 409 11.59 -32.33 -23.90
N THR A 410 12.58 -32.51 -24.78
CA THR A 410 13.36 -33.74 -24.96
C THR A 410 14.14 -34.14 -23.70
N ASP A 411 14.62 -33.16 -22.95
CA ASP A 411 15.44 -33.34 -21.75
C ASP A 411 14.62 -33.54 -20.47
N LEU A 412 13.30 -33.34 -20.50
CA LEU A 412 12.44 -33.54 -19.33
C LEU A 412 12.54 -34.98 -18.77
N SER A 413 12.84 -35.95 -19.64
CA SER A 413 13.10 -37.35 -19.26
C SER A 413 14.31 -37.56 -18.35
N LYS A 414 15.23 -36.58 -18.28
CA LYS A 414 16.41 -36.59 -17.41
C LYS A 414 16.09 -36.13 -15.97
N PHE A 415 14.86 -35.68 -15.71
CA PHE A 415 14.41 -35.20 -14.41
C PHE A 415 13.43 -36.20 -13.77
N ASP A 416 13.49 -36.30 -12.44
CA ASP A 416 12.54 -37.11 -11.66
C ASP A 416 11.17 -36.41 -11.58
N VAL A 417 10.20 -36.85 -12.38
CA VAL A 417 8.82 -36.34 -12.34
C VAL A 417 7.96 -37.20 -11.43
N THR A 418 7.86 -36.82 -10.15
CA THR A 418 7.10 -37.57 -9.14
C THR A 418 5.61 -37.17 -9.13
N PRO A 419 4.66 -38.11 -9.19
CA PRO A 419 3.24 -37.81 -9.03
C PRO A 419 2.93 -37.28 -7.62
N ILE A 420 2.35 -36.09 -7.52
CA ILE A 420 1.99 -35.44 -6.24
C ILE A 420 0.49 -35.37 -5.97
N ASN A 421 -0.34 -35.46 -7.01
CA ASN A 421 -1.79 -35.44 -6.94
C ASN A 421 -2.34 -36.61 -7.75
N PHE A 422 -3.47 -37.16 -7.30
CA PHE A 422 -4.19 -38.24 -7.97
C PHE A 422 -5.64 -37.84 -8.15
N GLU A 423 -6.18 -38.06 -9.35
CA GLU A 423 -7.61 -37.99 -9.58
C GLU A 423 -8.26 -39.31 -9.15
N VAL A 424 -9.37 -39.24 -8.43
CA VAL A 424 -10.18 -40.40 -8.06
C VAL A 424 -11.52 -40.27 -8.76
N SER A 425 -11.78 -41.15 -9.72
CA SER A 425 -13.04 -41.24 -10.44
C SER A 425 -13.63 -42.64 -10.34
N LYS A 426 -14.96 -42.74 -10.38
CA LYS A 426 -15.67 -44.02 -10.40
C LYS A 426 -15.63 -44.58 -11.81
N LYS A 427 -15.07 -45.77 -11.97
CA LYS A 427 -15.08 -46.53 -13.24
C LYS A 427 -16.48 -46.97 -13.62
#